data_AF-A0A8J4Y3Y3-F1
#
_entry.id   AF-A0A8J4Y3Y3-F1
#
_cell.length_a   1.000
_cell.length_b   1.000
_cell.length_c   1.000
_cell.angle_alpha   90.00
_cell.angle_beta   90.00
_cell.angle_gamma   90.00
#
_symmetry.space_group_name_H-M   'P 1'
#
loop_
_entity.id
_entity.type
_entity.pdbx_description
1 polymer ?
#
loop_
_entity_poly.entity_id
_entity_poly.type
_entity_poly.pdbx_seq_one_letter_code
_entity_poly.pdbx_strand_id
1 'polypeptide(L)'
;MARSTSPSTWMAKLIYAMKILLFANQFQLTARETLGLKRFTFFVLEVYVSAWFTASVPSSAPANDLRLLQDLSEYHDVKISRTCLTVFGRHLWYLSEGLVGLALFDPQVNATMKRNIVRAIFEREATRIHQNVLLFTATSSLPTKQLSDFASRGSNFLFESLKMKTSFLSKEPDTWSDDEDFKTGVAVWVVSESSTTLQREGLP
;
A
#
# COMPACT_ATOMS: atom_id res chain seq x y z
N MET A 1 5.83 -25.98 -1.94
CA MET A 1 4.45 -25.65 -1.50
C MET A 1 4.55 -24.63 -0.35
N ALA A 2 4.57 -23.34 -0.67
CA ALA A 2 4.61 -22.29 0.36
C ALA A 2 3.20 -22.12 0.91
N ARG A 3 2.97 -22.47 2.17
CA ARG A 3 1.70 -22.13 2.85
C ARG A 3 1.59 -20.61 2.83
N SER A 4 0.52 -20.08 2.24
CA SER A 4 0.16 -18.68 2.40
C SER A 4 0.03 -18.42 3.90
N THR A 5 0.92 -17.56 4.42
CA THR A 5 0.77 -17.09 5.79
C THR A 5 -0.36 -16.08 5.75
N SER A 6 -1.42 -16.30 6.52
CA SER A 6 -2.44 -15.26 6.70
C SER A 6 -1.74 -14.01 7.26
N PRO A 7 -2.20 -12.80 6.92
CA PRO A 7 -1.62 -11.56 7.46
C PRO A 7 -1.46 -11.61 8.99
N SER A 8 -2.43 -12.22 9.70
CA SER A 8 -2.40 -12.45 11.15
C SER A 8 -1.26 -13.37 11.62
N THR A 9 -0.90 -14.41 10.87
CA THR A 9 0.22 -15.31 11.22
C THR A 9 1.59 -14.66 11.00
N TRP A 10 1.69 -13.72 10.07
CA TRP A 10 2.92 -12.94 9.89
C TRP A 10 3.13 -11.96 11.04
N MET A 11 2.10 -11.18 11.39
CA MET A 11 2.18 -10.24 12.51
C MET A 11 2.52 -10.93 13.85
N ALA A 12 1.94 -12.12 14.09
CA ALA A 12 2.31 -12.93 15.25
C ALA A 12 3.83 -13.21 15.29
N LYS A 13 4.44 -13.61 14.17
CA LYS A 13 5.89 -13.86 14.09
C LYS A 13 6.72 -12.60 14.38
N LEU A 14 6.25 -11.43 13.95
CA LEU A 14 6.92 -10.15 14.24
C LEU A 14 6.90 -9.85 15.74
N ILE A 15 5.73 -10.01 16.38
CA ILE A 15 5.58 -9.82 17.82
C ILE A 15 6.45 -10.80 18.59
N TYR A 16 6.53 -12.06 18.16
CA TYR A 16 7.43 -13.04 18.78
C TYR A 16 8.90 -12.67 18.60
N ALA A 17 9.32 -12.22 17.42
CA ALA A 17 10.70 -11.77 17.20
C ALA A 17 11.07 -10.59 18.14
N MET A 18 10.17 -9.63 18.30
CA MET A 18 10.33 -8.52 19.26
C MET A 18 10.40 -9.02 20.70
N LYS A 19 9.52 -9.94 21.11
CA LYS A 19 9.54 -10.53 22.46
C LYS A 19 10.84 -11.26 22.75
N ILE A 20 11.32 -12.08 21.81
CA ILE A 20 12.60 -12.80 21.96
C ILE A 20 13.75 -11.79 22.15
N LEU A 21 13.72 -10.66 21.43
CA LEU A 21 14.73 -9.62 21.58
C LEU A 21 14.65 -8.89 22.93
N LEU A 22 13.44 -8.56 23.40
CA LEU A 22 13.22 -7.89 24.69
C LEU A 22 13.64 -8.76 25.88
N PHE A 23 13.40 -10.06 25.78
CA PHE A 23 13.78 -11.05 26.79
C PHE A 23 15.02 -11.84 26.41
N ALA A 24 15.94 -11.26 25.61
CA ALA A 24 17.09 -11.99 25.07
C ALA A 24 17.92 -12.71 26.16
N ASN A 25 17.98 -12.16 27.38
CA ASN A 25 18.68 -12.76 28.52
C ASN A 25 18.04 -14.08 29.04
N GLN A 26 16.78 -14.36 28.68
CA GLN A 26 16.08 -15.59 29.02
C GLN A 26 16.27 -16.69 27.95
N PHE A 27 16.90 -16.37 26.83
CA PHE A 27 17.15 -17.30 25.72
C PHE A 27 18.64 -17.53 25.51
N GLN A 28 19.02 -18.73 25.08
CA GLN A 28 20.42 -19.04 24.72
C GLN A 28 20.72 -18.65 23.27
N LEU A 29 20.65 -17.35 22.96
CA LEU A 29 20.92 -16.85 21.61
C LEU A 29 22.43 -16.73 21.37
N THR A 30 22.88 -17.22 20.23
CA THR A 30 24.23 -16.93 19.73
C THR A 30 24.36 -15.44 19.37
N ALA A 31 25.59 -14.94 19.30
CA ALA A 31 25.85 -13.57 18.85
C ALA A 31 25.29 -13.29 17.45
N ARG A 32 25.35 -14.30 16.55
CA ARG A 32 24.80 -14.23 15.19
C ARG A 32 23.28 -14.09 15.19
N GLU A 33 22.58 -14.90 15.99
CA GLU A 33 21.13 -14.84 16.12
C GLU A 33 20.68 -13.52 16.73
N THR A 34 21.35 -13.07 17.77
CA THR A 34 21.07 -11.78 18.42
C THR A 34 21.21 -10.61 17.44
N LEU A 35 22.29 -10.58 16.66
CA LEU A 35 22.50 -9.54 15.65
C LEU A 35 21.44 -9.60 14.54
N GLY A 36 21.12 -10.80 14.05
CA GLY A 36 20.08 -11.00 13.04
C GLY A 36 18.71 -10.53 13.54
N LEU A 37 18.36 -10.89 14.78
CA LEU A 37 17.10 -10.51 15.41
C LEU A 37 17.01 -9.00 15.61
N LYS A 38 18.08 -8.34 16.09
CA LYS A 38 18.15 -6.88 16.20
C LYS A 38 17.90 -6.20 14.85
N ARG A 39 18.65 -6.59 13.82
CA ARG A 39 18.51 -6.01 12.47
C ARG A 39 17.11 -6.19 11.91
N PHE A 40 16.53 -7.38 12.06
CA PHE A 40 15.16 -7.65 11.62
C PHE A 40 14.13 -6.83 12.41
N THR A 41 14.23 -6.80 13.73
CA THR A 41 13.29 -6.05 14.59
C THR A 41 13.36 -4.54 14.34
N PHE A 42 14.55 -3.97 14.15
CA PHE A 42 14.68 -2.55 13.79
C PHE A 42 14.03 -2.25 12.44
N PHE A 43 14.27 -3.08 11.42
CA PHE A 43 13.57 -2.94 10.14
C PHE A 43 12.05 -2.96 10.30
N VAL A 44 11.54 -3.90 11.09
CA VAL A 44 10.10 -4.03 11.30
C VAL A 44 9.54 -2.77 11.95
N LEU A 45 10.21 -2.24 12.98
CA LEU A 45 9.77 -1.06 13.71
C LEU A 45 9.87 0.22 12.87
N GLU A 46 10.95 0.41 12.12
CA GLU A 46 11.19 1.63 11.34
C GLU A 46 10.34 1.72 10.08
N VAL A 47 10.07 0.57 9.43
CA VAL A 47 9.44 0.56 8.09
C VAL A 47 8.12 -0.21 8.10
N TYR A 48 8.15 -1.48 8.49
CA TYR A 48 7.02 -2.39 8.23
C TYR A 48 5.78 -2.08 9.08
N VAL A 49 5.97 -1.71 10.35
CA VAL A 49 4.87 -1.46 11.28
C VAL A 49 3.97 -0.34 10.78
N SER A 50 4.54 0.75 10.26
CA SER A 50 3.75 1.86 9.70
C SER A 50 2.89 1.39 8.53
N ALA A 51 3.49 0.70 7.55
CA ALA A 51 2.77 0.18 6.38
C ALA A 51 1.68 -0.84 6.77
N TRP A 52 1.92 -1.63 7.81
CA TRP A 52 0.94 -2.58 8.32
C TRP A 52 -0.27 -1.91 8.94
N PHE A 53 -0.08 -0.89 9.78
CA PHE A 53 -1.18 -0.19 10.45
C PHE A 53 -2.10 0.53 9.48
N THR A 54 -1.58 0.96 8.33
CA THR A 54 -2.37 1.68 7.32
C THR A 54 -2.92 0.76 6.23
N ALA A 55 -2.62 -0.54 6.26
CA ALA A 55 -3.04 -1.52 5.24
C ALA A 55 -4.55 -1.79 5.22
N SER A 56 -5.29 -1.44 6.28
CA SER A 56 -6.74 -1.67 6.35
C SER A 56 -7.56 -0.68 5.55
N VAL A 57 -6.98 0.45 5.10
CA VAL A 57 -7.68 1.52 4.40
C VAL A 57 -7.43 1.40 2.89
N PRO A 58 -8.40 0.96 2.08
CA PRO A 58 -8.18 0.68 0.66
C PRO A 58 -7.84 1.92 -0.16
N SER A 59 -8.45 3.07 0.15
CA SER A 59 -8.19 4.34 -0.55
C SER A 59 -6.74 4.79 -0.40
N SER A 60 -6.13 4.55 0.77
CA SER A 60 -4.73 4.88 1.05
C SER A 60 -3.74 3.83 0.58
N ALA A 61 -4.19 2.66 0.12
CA ALA A 61 -3.31 1.56 -0.27
C ALA A 61 -2.26 1.95 -1.34
N PRO A 62 -2.60 2.69 -2.41
CA PRO A 62 -1.58 3.12 -3.38
C PRO A 62 -0.53 4.06 -2.75
N ALA A 63 -0.94 5.02 -1.91
CA ALA A 63 -0.02 5.94 -1.25
C ALA A 63 0.91 5.21 -0.27
N ASN A 64 0.36 4.27 0.49
CA ASN A 64 1.10 3.44 1.44
C ASN A 64 2.11 2.54 0.76
N ASP A 65 1.73 1.88 -0.35
CA ASP A 65 2.62 1.02 -1.13
C ASP A 65 3.79 1.83 -1.72
N LEU A 66 3.51 3.02 -2.27
CA LEU A 66 4.56 3.88 -2.82
C LEU A 66 5.55 4.33 -1.74
N ARG A 67 5.01 4.79 -0.60
CA ARG A 67 5.83 5.22 0.54
C ARG A 67 6.68 4.08 1.08
N LEU A 68 6.13 2.88 1.24
CA LEU A 68 6.86 1.70 1.69
C LEU A 68 8.06 1.41 0.76
N LEU A 69 7.88 1.51 -0.56
CA LEU A 69 8.97 1.31 -1.52
C LEU A 69 10.04 2.40 -1.43
N GLN A 70 9.64 3.65 -1.21
CA GLN A 70 10.55 4.78 -1.05
C GLN A 70 11.37 4.63 0.23
N ASP A 71 10.72 4.35 1.36
CA ASP A 71 11.36 4.09 2.66
C ASP A 71 12.35 2.91 2.55
N LEU A 72 11.95 1.84 1.86
CA LEU A 72 12.83 0.69 1.59
C LEU A 72 14.02 1.04 0.69
N SER A 73 13.85 1.93 -0.29
CA SER A 73 14.94 2.34 -1.19
C SER A 73 16.02 3.17 -0.49
N GLU A 74 15.64 3.88 0.57
CA GLU A 74 16.53 4.72 1.38
C GLU A 74 17.00 4.03 2.68
N TYR A 75 16.50 2.82 2.97
CA TYR A 75 16.81 2.09 4.20
C TYR A 75 18.31 1.75 4.32
N HIS A 76 18.89 2.10 5.47
CA HIS A 76 20.34 2.05 5.72
C HIS A 76 20.96 0.65 5.57
N ASP A 77 20.23 -0.42 5.87
CA ASP A 77 20.70 -1.79 5.67
C ASP A 77 20.40 -2.27 4.25
N VAL A 78 21.40 -2.11 3.37
CA VAL A 78 21.29 -2.45 1.93
C VAL A 78 20.84 -3.90 1.69
N LYS A 79 21.23 -4.84 2.56
CA LYS A 79 20.83 -6.26 2.39
C LYS A 79 19.35 -6.44 2.69
N ILE A 80 18.86 -5.82 3.75
CA ILE A 80 17.43 -5.84 4.10
C ILE A 80 16.64 -5.10 3.03
N SER A 81 17.04 -3.87 2.71
CA SER A 81 16.45 -3.04 1.65
C SER A 81 16.24 -3.86 0.38
N ARG A 82 17.31 -4.40 -0.23
CA ARG A 82 17.25 -5.16 -1.49
C ARG A 82 16.35 -6.39 -1.40
N THR A 83 16.39 -7.10 -0.28
CA THR A 83 15.58 -8.30 -0.07
C THR A 83 14.10 -7.93 0.04
N CYS A 84 13.76 -6.97 0.87
CA CYS A 84 12.40 -6.49 1.08
C CYS A 84 11.83 -5.87 -0.20
N LEU A 85 12.59 -5.02 -0.88
CA LEU A 85 12.28 -4.49 -2.20
C LEU A 85 11.90 -5.63 -3.17
N THR A 86 12.72 -6.68 -3.27
CA THR A 86 12.41 -7.83 -4.14
C THR A 86 11.12 -8.56 -3.75
N VAL A 87 10.83 -8.67 -2.44
CA VAL A 87 9.63 -9.35 -1.93
C VAL A 87 8.40 -8.49 -2.14
N PHE A 88 8.38 -7.25 -1.64
CA PHE A 88 7.24 -6.34 -1.74
C PHE A 88 6.98 -5.90 -3.17
N GLY A 89 8.02 -5.80 -4.01
CA GLY A 89 7.91 -5.52 -5.44
C GLY A 89 7.02 -6.50 -6.21
N ARG A 90 6.82 -7.72 -5.70
CA ARG A 90 5.93 -8.75 -6.28
C ARG A 90 4.48 -8.61 -5.82
N HIS A 91 4.21 -7.72 -4.88
CA HIS A 91 2.92 -7.56 -4.19
C HIS A 91 2.34 -6.14 -4.33
N LEU A 92 2.79 -5.37 -5.33
CA LEU A 92 2.37 -3.99 -5.60
C LEU A 92 1.06 -3.89 -6.39
N TRP A 93 0.01 -4.57 -5.93
CA TRP A 93 -1.25 -4.63 -6.67
C TRP A 93 -1.90 -3.24 -6.77
N TYR A 94 -1.77 -2.42 -5.72
CA TYR A 94 -2.37 -1.08 -5.66
C TYR A 94 -1.58 -0.01 -6.44
N LEU A 95 -0.29 -0.25 -6.73
CA LEU A 95 0.52 0.57 -7.64
C LEU A 95 0.44 0.07 -9.08
N SER A 96 -0.79 -0.13 -9.55
CA SER A 96 -1.08 -0.49 -10.94
C SER A 96 -2.04 0.51 -11.54
N GLU A 97 -2.04 0.61 -12.88
CA GLU A 97 -2.98 1.47 -13.60
C GLU A 97 -4.42 1.25 -13.14
N GLY A 98 -4.81 -0.01 -12.96
CA GLY A 98 -6.18 -0.36 -12.60
C GLY A 98 -6.58 -0.07 -11.16
N LEU A 99 -5.65 0.20 -10.23
CA LEU A 99 -5.97 0.39 -8.81
C LEU A 99 -5.46 1.71 -8.22
N VAL A 100 -4.54 2.42 -8.87
CA VAL A 100 -4.02 3.71 -8.37
C VAL A 100 -5.13 4.77 -8.22
N GLY A 101 -6.24 4.63 -8.96
CA GLY A 101 -7.41 5.51 -8.85
C GLY A 101 -8.04 5.54 -7.44
N LEU A 102 -7.75 4.55 -6.59
CA LEU A 102 -8.16 4.53 -5.18
C LEU A 102 -7.63 5.74 -4.40
N ALA A 103 -6.44 6.24 -4.77
CA ALA A 103 -5.81 7.40 -4.15
C ALA A 103 -6.63 8.70 -4.32
N LEU A 104 -7.56 8.76 -5.28
CA LEU A 104 -8.45 9.91 -5.42
C LEU A 104 -9.41 10.06 -4.23
N PHE A 105 -9.71 8.96 -3.54
CA PHE A 105 -10.58 8.92 -2.36
C PHE A 105 -9.80 9.01 -1.04
N ASP A 106 -8.46 9.05 -1.10
CA ASP A 106 -7.65 9.23 0.10
C ASP A 106 -7.70 10.70 0.56
N PRO A 107 -8.10 10.99 1.82
CA PRO A 107 -8.06 12.34 2.37
C PRO A 107 -6.64 12.89 2.54
N GLN A 108 -5.62 12.04 2.65
CA GLN A 108 -4.21 12.44 2.79
C GLN A 108 -3.55 12.82 1.47
N VAL A 109 -4.16 12.45 0.34
CA VAL A 109 -3.67 12.84 -0.99
C VAL A 109 -4.19 14.24 -1.30
N ASN A 110 -3.27 15.20 -1.41
CA ASN A 110 -3.61 16.60 -1.66
C ASN A 110 -4.21 16.84 -3.06
N ALA A 111 -4.89 17.98 -3.22
CA ALA A 111 -5.57 18.36 -4.46
C ALA A 111 -4.62 18.39 -5.68
N THR A 112 -3.39 18.86 -5.51
CA THR A 112 -2.39 18.89 -6.60
C THR A 112 -2.08 17.50 -7.12
N MET A 113 -1.86 16.53 -6.22
CA MET A 113 -1.64 15.13 -6.60
C MET A 113 -2.89 14.53 -7.26
N LYS A 114 -4.09 14.82 -6.73
CA LYS A 114 -5.35 14.38 -7.33
C LYS A 114 -5.50 14.90 -8.76
N ARG A 115 -5.22 16.18 -9.02
CA ARG A 115 -5.19 16.75 -10.38
C ARG A 115 -4.20 16.03 -11.28
N ASN A 116 -2.99 15.75 -10.79
CA ASN A 116 -1.97 15.04 -11.57
C ASN A 116 -2.41 13.62 -11.95
N ILE A 117 -3.05 12.90 -11.02
CA ILE A 117 -3.64 11.58 -11.30
C ILE A 117 -4.73 11.70 -12.36
N VAL A 118 -5.71 12.59 -12.16
CA VAL A 118 -6.81 12.83 -13.11
C VAL A 118 -6.29 13.17 -14.50
N ARG A 119 -5.32 14.08 -14.59
CA ARG A 119 -4.67 14.45 -15.85
C ARG A 119 -4.07 13.22 -16.54
N ALA A 120 -3.34 12.39 -15.81
CA ALA A 120 -2.77 11.16 -16.35
C ALA A 120 -3.85 10.17 -16.83
N ILE A 121 -5.01 10.10 -16.17
CA ILE A 121 -6.14 9.28 -16.61
C ILE A 121 -6.67 9.71 -17.97
N PHE A 122 -6.69 11.01 -18.28
CA PHE A 122 -7.19 11.51 -19.57
C PHE A 122 -6.12 11.50 -20.67
N GLU A 123 -4.89 11.89 -20.33
CA GLU A 123 -3.84 12.19 -21.30
C GLU A 123 -2.93 10.99 -21.63
N ARG A 124 -2.74 10.04 -20.71
CA ARG A 124 -1.80 8.93 -20.91
C ARG A 124 -2.52 7.67 -21.39
N GLU A 125 -2.06 7.09 -22.49
CA GLU A 125 -2.59 5.82 -23.00
C GLU A 125 -2.41 4.68 -22.00
N ALA A 126 -3.38 3.76 -21.99
CA ALA A 126 -3.32 2.58 -21.14
C ALA A 126 -2.16 1.66 -21.56
N THR A 127 -1.38 1.18 -20.60
CA THR A 127 -0.36 0.18 -20.88
C THR A 127 -1.05 -1.18 -20.98
N ARG A 128 -0.88 -1.90 -22.11
CA ARG A 128 -1.43 -3.27 -22.29
C ARG A 128 -0.84 -4.31 -21.33
N ILE A 129 0.14 -3.92 -20.53
CA ILE A 129 0.84 -4.79 -19.60
C ILE A 129 0.20 -4.55 -18.25
N HIS A 130 -0.52 -5.54 -17.74
CA HIS A 130 -0.95 -5.58 -16.34
C HIS A 130 0.32 -5.40 -15.47
N GLN A 131 0.52 -4.19 -14.96
CA GLN A 131 1.79 -3.65 -14.46
C GLN A 131 2.38 -4.34 -13.22
N ASN A 132 1.82 -5.48 -12.79
CA ASN A 132 2.32 -6.28 -11.67
C ASN A 132 3.77 -6.77 -11.86
N VAL A 133 4.36 -6.61 -13.06
CA VAL A 133 5.67 -7.16 -13.43
C VAL A 133 6.74 -6.10 -13.77
N LEU A 134 6.39 -4.81 -13.95
CA LEU A 134 7.26 -3.88 -14.70
C LEU A 134 8.00 -2.77 -13.94
N LEU A 135 8.11 -2.78 -12.61
CA LEU A 135 8.88 -1.72 -11.93
C LEU A 135 9.85 -2.18 -10.85
N PHE A 136 10.37 -3.40 -10.98
CA PHE A 136 11.39 -3.90 -10.03
C PHE A 136 12.78 -4.14 -10.60
N THR A 137 13.07 -3.61 -11.78
CA THR A 137 14.45 -3.40 -12.22
C THR A 137 14.91 -2.00 -11.81
N ALA A 138 15.60 -1.97 -10.67
CA ALA A 138 16.62 -0.98 -10.28
C ALA A 138 16.17 0.46 -9.91
N THR A 139 15.71 0.61 -8.66
CA THR A 139 16.30 1.43 -7.57
C THR A 139 16.85 2.86 -7.76
N SER A 140 16.89 3.48 -8.94
CA SER A 140 17.34 4.89 -9.04
C SER A 140 16.22 5.92 -9.10
N SER A 141 15.03 5.55 -9.59
CA SER A 141 13.93 6.49 -9.79
C SER A 141 12.80 6.40 -8.75
N LEU A 142 12.78 5.36 -7.90
CA LEU A 142 11.74 5.17 -6.88
C LEU A 142 11.53 6.40 -5.96
N PRO A 143 12.60 7.05 -5.44
CA PRO A 143 12.44 8.26 -4.62
C PRO A 143 11.73 9.41 -5.36
N THR A 144 11.81 9.44 -6.68
CA THR A 144 11.21 10.50 -7.51
C THR A 144 9.81 10.15 -8.03
N LYS A 145 9.35 8.91 -7.83
CA LYS A 145 8.04 8.47 -8.31
C LYS A 145 6.91 9.10 -7.51
N GLN A 146 5.84 9.43 -8.22
CA GLN A 146 4.59 9.96 -7.68
C GLN A 146 3.43 9.04 -8.07
N LEU A 147 2.30 9.15 -7.36
CA LEU A 147 1.11 8.35 -7.65
C LEU A 147 0.61 8.52 -9.10
N SER A 148 0.68 9.73 -9.63
CA SER A 148 0.34 10.01 -11.03
C SER A 148 1.19 9.24 -12.05
N ASP A 149 2.39 8.77 -11.68
CA ASP A 149 3.23 7.97 -12.56
C ASP A 149 2.66 6.58 -12.85
N PHE A 150 1.74 6.11 -12.00
CA PHE A 150 1.07 4.82 -12.16
C PHE A 150 -0.32 4.96 -12.79
N ALA A 151 -0.80 6.19 -13.03
CA ALA A 151 -2.10 6.45 -13.61
C ALA A 151 -2.04 6.55 -15.14
N SER A 152 -3.11 6.10 -15.79
CA SER A 152 -3.32 6.17 -17.24
C SER A 152 -4.81 6.04 -17.54
N ARG A 153 -5.21 6.06 -18.83
CA ARG A 153 -6.58 5.67 -19.24
C ARG A 153 -7.00 4.30 -18.72
N GLY A 154 -6.06 3.40 -18.42
CA GLY A 154 -6.31 2.10 -17.81
C GLY A 154 -6.90 2.20 -16.40
N SER A 155 -6.74 3.32 -15.70
CA SER A 155 -7.35 3.56 -14.39
C SER A 155 -8.86 3.67 -14.42
N ASN A 156 -9.47 3.87 -15.59
CA ASN A 156 -10.92 3.79 -15.75
C ASN A 156 -11.48 2.40 -15.40
N PHE A 157 -10.65 1.35 -15.50
CA PHE A 157 -11.00 -0.01 -15.10
C PHE A 157 -11.57 -0.09 -13.68
N LEU A 158 -11.02 0.68 -12.73
CA LEU A 158 -11.52 0.71 -11.35
C LEU A 158 -12.97 1.19 -11.31
N PHE A 159 -13.24 2.35 -11.92
CA PHE A 159 -14.56 2.99 -11.88
C PHE A 159 -15.59 2.15 -12.64
N GLU A 160 -15.21 1.58 -13.78
CA GLU A 160 -16.05 0.67 -14.55
C GLU A 160 -16.39 -0.60 -13.76
N SER A 161 -15.39 -1.23 -13.13
CA SER A 161 -15.56 -2.44 -12.33
C SER A 161 -16.47 -2.22 -11.12
N LEU A 162 -16.37 -1.04 -10.50
CA LEU A 162 -17.20 -0.64 -9.35
C LEU A 162 -18.51 0.02 -9.76
N LYS A 163 -18.77 0.18 -11.07
CA LYS A 163 -19.96 0.90 -11.62
C LYS A 163 -20.10 2.31 -11.04
N MET A 164 -18.98 2.97 -10.81
CA MET A 164 -18.91 4.32 -10.27
C MET A 164 -19.05 5.35 -11.38
N LYS A 165 -19.84 6.39 -11.13
CA LYS A 165 -19.89 7.55 -12.00
C LYS A 165 -18.64 8.40 -11.80
N THR A 166 -18.11 8.92 -12.90
CA THR A 166 -16.83 9.64 -12.94
C THR A 166 -17.00 11.13 -13.26
N SER A 167 -18.22 11.67 -13.14
CA SER A 167 -18.51 13.07 -13.48
C SER A 167 -17.65 14.06 -12.67
N PHE A 168 -17.35 13.70 -11.41
CA PHE A 168 -16.48 14.46 -10.53
C PHE A 168 -15.03 14.60 -11.05
N LEU A 169 -14.52 13.67 -11.87
CA LEU A 169 -13.16 13.75 -12.43
C LEU A 169 -12.97 14.99 -13.32
N SER A 170 -14.06 15.58 -13.83
CA SER A 170 -14.02 16.82 -14.63
C SER A 170 -14.10 18.10 -13.77
N LYS A 171 -14.21 17.97 -12.44
CA LYS A 171 -14.33 19.08 -11.49
C LYS A 171 -13.04 19.25 -10.68
N GLU A 172 -12.87 20.41 -10.06
CA GLU A 172 -11.73 20.67 -9.17
C GLU A 172 -11.78 19.77 -7.92
N PRO A 173 -10.67 19.11 -7.51
CA PRO A 173 -10.66 18.21 -6.36
C PRO A 173 -11.14 18.80 -5.04
N ASP A 174 -10.94 20.10 -4.87
CA ASP A 174 -11.37 20.84 -3.67
C ASP A 174 -12.92 20.95 -3.58
N THR A 175 -13.63 20.67 -4.68
CA THR A 175 -15.11 20.67 -4.74
C THR A 175 -15.75 19.29 -4.63
N TRP A 176 -14.94 18.22 -4.62
CA TRP A 176 -15.45 16.84 -4.67
C TRP A 176 -16.22 16.43 -3.42
N SER A 177 -15.94 17.03 -2.26
CA SER A 177 -16.66 16.75 -1.02
C SER A 177 -18.17 17.02 -1.13
N ASP A 178 -18.56 17.92 -2.02
CA ASP A 178 -19.96 18.30 -2.26
C ASP A 178 -20.60 17.53 -3.42
N ASP A 179 -19.81 16.77 -4.17
CA ASP A 179 -20.26 16.01 -5.34
C ASP A 179 -20.89 14.66 -4.95
N GLU A 180 -22.12 14.42 -5.40
CA GLU A 180 -22.87 13.21 -5.06
C GLU A 180 -22.26 11.92 -5.66
N ASP A 181 -21.65 11.99 -6.85
CA ASP A 181 -20.99 10.82 -7.46
C ASP A 181 -19.71 10.49 -6.68
N PHE A 182 -18.98 11.50 -6.22
CA PHE A 182 -17.81 11.32 -5.35
C PHE A 182 -18.20 10.74 -3.99
N LYS A 183 -19.23 11.29 -3.32
CA LYS A 183 -19.75 10.77 -2.03
C LYS A 183 -20.19 9.32 -2.14
N THR A 184 -20.89 8.97 -3.23
CA THR A 184 -21.29 7.59 -3.52
C THR A 184 -20.06 6.68 -3.63
N GLY A 185 -19.01 7.16 -4.30
CA GLY A 185 -17.74 6.46 -4.40
C GLY A 185 -17.04 6.23 -3.06
N VAL A 186 -17.02 7.23 -2.19
CA VAL A 186 -16.48 7.11 -0.83
C VAL A 186 -17.25 6.05 -0.02
N ALA A 187 -18.58 6.03 -0.13
CA ALA A 187 -19.44 5.11 0.61
C ALA A 187 -19.18 3.63 0.29
N VAL A 188 -18.74 3.30 -0.94
CA VAL A 188 -18.34 1.93 -1.32
C VAL A 188 -17.26 1.38 -0.39
N TRP A 189 -16.36 2.24 0.08
CA TRP A 189 -15.24 1.85 0.94
C TRP A 189 -15.64 1.78 2.41
N VAL A 190 -16.50 2.69 2.88
CA VAL A 190 -16.95 2.76 4.29
C VAL A 190 -17.87 1.59 4.68
N VAL A 191 -18.73 1.14 3.76
CA VAL A 191 -19.65 0.01 4.03
C VAL A 191 -18.89 -1.33 4.18
N SER A 192 -17.71 -1.45 3.57
CA SER A 192 -16.85 -2.63 3.70
C SER A 192 -16.22 -2.77 5.11
N GLU A 193 -15.97 -1.65 5.80
CA GLU A 193 -15.43 -1.66 7.17
C GLU A 193 -16.49 -2.10 8.19
N SER A 194 -17.75 -1.67 8.01
CA SER A 194 -18.85 -1.97 8.95
C SER A 194 -19.33 -3.44 8.89
N SER A 195 -19.22 -4.07 7.73
CA SER A 195 -19.56 -5.51 7.58
C SER A 195 -18.53 -6.43 8.26
N THR A 196 -17.31 -5.95 8.50
CA THR A 196 -16.24 -6.74 9.12
C THR A 196 -16.34 -6.72 10.66
N THR A 197 -16.92 -5.67 11.24
CA THR A 197 -17.19 -5.56 12.70
C THR A 197 -18.39 -6.41 13.12
N LEU A 198 -19.45 -6.47 12.33
CA LEU A 198 -20.67 -7.22 12.68
C LEU A 198 -20.50 -8.75 12.63
N GLN A 199 -19.46 -9.27 11.96
CA GLN A 199 -19.13 -10.71 12.01
C GLN A 199 -18.22 -11.11 13.18
N ARG A 200 -17.70 -10.16 13.97
CA ARG A 200 -16.84 -10.45 15.14
C ARG A 200 -17.57 -10.46 16.48
N GLU A 201 -18.77 -9.88 16.56
CA GLU A 201 -19.59 -9.90 17.80
C GLU A 201 -20.61 -11.05 17.85
N GLY A 202 -20.58 -11.96 16.88
CA GLY A 202 -21.51 -13.08 16.76
C GLY A 202 -20.84 -14.45 16.71
N LEU A 203 -20.11 -14.85 17.76
CA LEU A 203 -19.94 -16.27 18.08
C LEU A 203 -19.95 -16.48 19.60
N PRO A 204 -20.72 -17.46 20.12
CA PRO A 204 -20.70 -17.86 21.52
C PRO A 204 -19.37 -18.51 21.94
#